data_AF-A0A5D0CY87-F1
#
_entry.id   AF-A0A5D0CY87-F1
#
_cell.length_a   1.000
_cell.length_b   1.000
_cell.length_c   1.000
_cell.angle_alpha   90.00
_cell.angle_beta   90.00
_cell.angle_gamma   90.00
#
_symmetry.space_group_name_H-M   'P 1'
#
loop_
_entity.id
_entity.type
_entity.pdbx_description
1 polymer ?
#
loop_
_entity_poly.entity_id
_entity_poly.type
_entity_poly.pdbx_seq_one_letter_code
_entity_poly.pdbx_strand_id
1 'polypeptide(L)'
;MSSLLEQLYFGEIRPEEIIVPKNPEYKALNNEISDSKKQLMMRLSENDIKLFEKTFDLMGRSSSIYSTEVFIYGFKMGIQMITEAYFGE
;
A
#
# COMPACT_ATOMS: atom_id res chain seq x y z
N MET A 1 -0.34 17.56 -25.78
CA MET A 1 -0.10 16.30 -25.03
C MET A 1 0.83 16.66 -23.90
N SER A 2 0.42 16.54 -22.65
CA SER A 2 1.31 16.74 -21.50
C SER A 2 2.25 15.54 -21.40
N SER A 3 3.52 15.79 -21.13
CA SER A 3 4.49 14.74 -20.83
C SER A 3 4.14 14.04 -19.51
N LEU A 4 4.63 12.81 -19.30
CA LEU A 4 4.42 12.09 -18.04
C LEU A 4 4.89 12.89 -16.81
N LEU A 5 5.97 13.66 -16.95
CA LEU A 5 6.50 14.51 -15.88
C LEU A 5 5.61 15.71 -15.58
N GLU A 6 5.02 16.33 -16.60
CA GLU A 6 4.04 17.40 -16.40
C GLU A 6 2.77 16.87 -15.73
N GLN A 7 2.27 15.70 -16.18
CA GLN A 7 1.13 15.04 -15.55
C GLN A 7 1.40 14.72 -14.08
N LEU A 8 2.62 14.27 -13.74
CA LEU A 8 3.03 14.04 -12.36
C LEU A 8 3.12 15.35 -11.56
N TYR A 9 3.73 16.39 -12.13
CA TYR A 9 3.93 17.69 -11.47
C TYR A 9 2.59 18.37 -11.13
N PHE A 10 1.63 18.33 -12.05
CA PHE A 10 0.30 18.89 -11.85
C PHE A 10 -0.64 17.96 -11.06
N GLY A 11 -0.19 16.75 -10.70
CA GLY A 11 -0.97 15.77 -9.94
C GLY A 11 -2.09 15.12 -10.74
N GLU A 12 -2.02 15.14 -12.06
CA GLU A 12 -2.93 14.44 -12.97
C GLU A 12 -2.75 12.91 -12.86
N ILE A 13 -1.53 12.46 -12.56
CA ILE A 13 -1.25 11.07 -12.20
C ILE A 13 -0.81 10.96 -10.75
N ARG A 14 -1.46 10.04 -10.03
CA ARG A 14 -1.18 9.69 -8.62
C ARG A 14 -1.15 8.16 -8.50
N PRO A 15 -0.02 7.52 -8.85
CA PRO A 15 0.07 6.07 -8.90
C PRO A 15 -0.41 5.40 -7.60
N GLU A 16 -0.10 5.99 -6.45
CA GLU A 16 -0.49 5.55 -5.12
C GLU A 16 -2.01 5.53 -4.89
N GLU A 17 -2.77 6.40 -5.56
CA GLU A 17 -4.24 6.45 -5.46
C GLU A 17 -4.91 5.49 -6.45
N ILE A 18 -4.20 5.07 -7.50
CA ILE A 18 -4.73 4.24 -8.60
C ILE A 18 -4.46 2.75 -8.36
N ILE A 19 -3.47 2.41 -7.53
CA ILE A 19 -3.14 1.02 -7.21
C ILE A 19 -4.25 0.39 -6.36
N VAL A 20 -5.21 -0.23 -7.05
CA VAL A 20 -6.22 -1.10 -6.47
C VAL A 20 -5.84 -2.54 -6.85
N PRO A 21 -5.50 -3.41 -5.88
CA PRO A 21 -5.23 -4.81 -6.17
C PRO A 21 -6.43 -5.44 -6.88
N LYS A 22 -6.22 -5.91 -8.11
CA LYS A 22 -7.27 -6.57 -8.92
C LYS A 22 -7.43 -8.05 -8.57
N ASN A 23 -6.59 -8.59 -7.70
CA ASN A 23 -6.71 -9.97 -7.25
C ASN A 23 -8.06 -10.13 -6.50
N PRO A 24 -8.98 -10.99 -6.99
CA PRO A 24 -10.27 -11.19 -6.33
C PRO A 24 -10.14 -11.68 -4.88
N GLU A 25 -9.07 -12.41 -4.57
CA GLU A 25 -8.74 -12.86 -3.22
C GLU A 25 -8.47 -11.70 -2.27
N TYR A 26 -7.87 -10.60 -2.75
CA TYR A 26 -7.59 -9.42 -1.93
C TYR A 26 -8.88 -8.83 -1.33
N LYS A 27 -9.93 -8.72 -2.14
CA LYS A 27 -11.23 -8.21 -1.66
C LYS A 27 -11.85 -9.17 -0.64
N ALA A 28 -11.81 -10.48 -0.91
CA ALA A 28 -12.34 -11.49 0.00
C ALA A 28 -11.62 -11.47 1.36
N LEU A 29 -10.28 -11.45 1.35
CA LEU A 29 -9.45 -11.36 2.54
C LEU A 29 -9.75 -10.11 3.37
N ASN A 30 -9.86 -8.93 2.74
CA ASN A 30 -10.15 -7.70 3.47
C ASN A 30 -11.56 -7.68 4.09
N ASN A 31 -12.53 -8.34 3.45
CA ASN A 31 -13.86 -8.53 4.03
C ASN A 31 -13.77 -9.44 5.27
N GLU A 32 -13.06 -10.56 5.18
CA GLU A 32 -12.87 -11.50 6.30
C GLU A 32 -12.14 -10.84 7.48
N ILE A 33 -11.11 -10.03 7.22
CA ILE A 33 -10.43 -9.21 8.22
C ILE A 33 -11.43 -8.27 8.91
N SER A 34 -12.26 -7.58 8.12
CA SER A 34 -13.25 -6.63 8.63
C SER A 34 -14.31 -7.31 9.51
N ASP A 35 -14.79 -8.48 9.10
CA ASP A 35 -15.80 -9.24 9.85
C ASP A 35 -15.21 -9.84 11.13
N SER A 36 -13.97 -10.35 11.06
CA SER A 36 -13.23 -10.80 12.24
C SER A 36 -13.00 -9.67 13.24
N LYS A 37 -12.65 -8.48 12.74
CA LYS A 37 -12.50 -7.26 13.57
C LYS A 37 -13.80 -6.93 14.29
N LYS A 38 -14.94 -6.90 13.58
CA LYS A 38 -16.26 -6.62 14.20
C LYS A 38 -16.61 -7.65 15.28
N GLN A 39 -16.41 -8.93 15.01
CA GLN A 39 -16.70 -9.99 15.98
C GLN A 39 -15.84 -9.88 17.25
N LEU A 40 -14.56 -9.50 17.11
CA LEU A 40 -13.68 -9.25 18.24
C LEU A 40 -14.17 -8.05 19.06
N MET A 41 -14.51 -6.94 18.41
CA MET A 41 -14.99 -5.72 19.09
C MET A 41 -16.25 -5.95 19.94
N MET A 42 -17.08 -6.95 19.61
CA MET A 42 -18.26 -7.30 20.43
C MET A 42 -17.93 -8.06 21.72
N ARG A 43 -16.73 -8.63 21.84
CA ARG A 43 -16.32 -9.50 22.96
C ARG A 43 -15.31 -8.85 23.90
N LEU A 44 -14.69 -7.76 23.46
CA LEU A 44 -13.61 -7.08 24.15
C LEU A 44 -14.14 -5.99 25.09
N SER A 45 -13.40 -5.72 26.18
CA SER A 45 -13.68 -4.56 27.03
C SER A 45 -13.29 -3.26 26.31
N GLU A 46 -13.74 -2.10 26.80
CA GLU A 46 -13.36 -0.80 26.21
C GLU A 46 -11.84 -0.57 26.17
N ASN A 47 -11.12 -1.03 27.20
CA ASN A 47 -9.67 -0.91 27.24
C ASN A 47 -8.99 -1.83 26.21
N ASP A 48 -9.50 -3.05 26.05
CA ASP A 48 -9.01 -3.99 25.04
C ASP A 48 -9.28 -3.48 23.63
N ILE A 49 -10.46 -2.88 23.41
CA ILE A 49 -10.82 -2.23 22.14
C ILE A 49 -9.82 -1.13 21.80
N LYS A 50 -9.51 -0.23 22.74
CA LYS A 50 -8.52 0.85 22.52
C LYS A 50 -7.14 0.30 22.18
N LEU A 51 -6.70 -0.75 22.88
CA LEU A 51 -5.42 -1.40 22.61
C LEU A 51 -5.42 -2.07 21.22
N PHE A 52 -6.52 -2.72 20.87
CA PHE A 52 -6.71 -3.38 19.58
C PHE A 52 -6.69 -2.38 18.42
N GLU A 53 -7.44 -1.29 18.50
CA GLU A 53 -7.43 -0.22 17.50
C GLU A 53 -6.04 0.39 17.34
N LYS A 54 -5.37 0.73 18.46
CA LYS A 54 -3.98 1.21 18.44
C LYS A 54 -3.03 0.23 17.77
N THR A 55 -3.24 -1.08 17.97
CA THR A 55 -2.42 -2.11 17.33
C THR A 55 -2.62 -2.11 15.82
N PHE A 56 -3.86 -2.01 15.32
CA PHE A 56 -4.13 -1.90 13.89
C PHE A 56 -3.54 -0.62 13.28
N ASP A 57 -3.61 0.51 13.98
CA ASP A 57 -3.01 1.76 13.52
C ASP A 57 -1.48 1.63 13.39
N LEU A 58 -0.83 0.99 14.37
CA LEU A 58 0.61 0.71 14.32
C LEU A 58 0.96 -0.23 13.16
N MET A 59 0.17 -1.28 12.94
CA MET A 59 0.35 -2.19 11.79
C MET A 59 0.17 -1.44 10.46
N GLY A 60 -0.82 -0.55 10.35
CA GLY A 60 -1.04 0.28 9.16
C GLY A 60 0.14 1.19 8.88
N ARG A 61 0.67 1.87 9.91
CA ARG A 61 1.87 2.72 9.79
C ARG A 61 3.10 1.91 9.38
N SER A 62 3.32 0.75 10.01
CA SER A 62 4.42 -0.15 9.64
C SER A 62 4.32 -0.61 8.19
N SER A 63 3.11 -0.96 7.74
CA SER A 63 2.85 -1.40 6.36
C SER A 63 3.05 -0.27 5.35
N SER A 64 2.66 0.97 5.70
CA SER A 64 2.89 2.16 4.87
C SER A 64 4.38 2.46 4.70
N ILE A 65 5.17 2.40 5.78
CA ILE A 65 6.63 2.55 5.72
C ILE A 65 7.23 1.48 4.81
N TYR A 66 6.91 0.20 5.06
CA TYR A 66 7.42 -0.90 4.25
C TYR A 66 7.04 -0.76 2.76
N SER A 67 5.79 -0.43 2.46
CA SER A 67 5.32 -0.25 1.08
C SER A 67 6.03 0.90 0.36
N THR A 68 6.35 1.98 1.08
CA THR A 68 7.11 3.11 0.53
C THR A 68 8.54 2.69 0.19
N GLU A 69 9.22 1.97 1.09
CA GLU A 69 10.56 1.45 0.85
C GLU A 69 10.60 0.47 -0.34
N VAL A 70 9.62 -0.45 -0.42
CA VAL A 70 9.47 -1.38 -1.55
C VAL A 70 9.26 -0.64 -2.86
N PHE A 71 8.43 0.40 -2.88
CA PHE A 71 8.20 1.21 -4.08
C PHE A 71 9.48 1.90 -4.56
N ILE A 72 10.20 2.57 -3.65
CA ILE A 72 11.44 3.28 -3.97
C ILE A 72 12.50 2.29 -4.48
N TYR A 73 12.67 1.17 -3.79
CA TYR A 73 13.63 0.14 -4.17
C TYR A 73 13.28 -0.45 -5.54
N GLY A 74 12.02 -0.87 -5.74
CA GLY A 74 11.56 -1.44 -7.01
C GLY A 74 11.70 -0.49 -8.19
N PHE A 75 11.41 0.80 -8.00
CA PHE A 75 11.58 1.82 -9.03
C PHE A 75 13.06 1.99 -9.43
N LYS A 76 13.96 2.08 -8.44
CA LYS A 76 15.42 2.16 -8.69
C LYS A 76 15.93 0.93 -9.42
N MET A 77 15.54 -0.26 -8.96
CA MET A 77 15.92 -1.53 -9.61
C MET A 77 15.43 -1.59 -11.06
N GLY A 78 14.19 -1.16 -11.32
CA GLY A 78 13.65 -1.12 -12.69
C GLY A 78 14.47 -0.23 -13.61
N ILE A 79 14.88 0.95 -13.14
CA ILE A 79 15.77 1.85 -13.92
C ILE A 79 17.12 1.16 -14.17
N GLN A 80 17.74 0.56 -13.15
CA GLN A 80 19.03 -0.13 -13.31
C GLN A 80 18.94 -1.24 -14.35
N MET A 81 17.89 -2.07 -14.31
CA MET A 81 17.66 -3.13 -15.30
C MET A 81 17.50 -2.57 -16.72
N ILE A 82 16.78 -1.47 -16.89
CA ILE A 82 16.62 -0.81 -18.20
C ILE A 82 17.97 -0.28 -18.68
N THR A 83 18.74 0.36 -17.80
CA THR A 83 20.06 0.90 -18.15
C THR A 83 20.98 -0.21 -18.63
N GLU A 84 21.07 -1.30 -17.88
CA GLU A 84 21.86 -2.50 -18.23
C GLU A 84 21.40 -3.08 -19.58
N ALA A 85 20.08 -3.28 -19.76
CA ALA A 85 19.54 -3.91 -20.97
C ALA A 85 19.71 -3.06 -22.24
N TYR A 86 19.59 -1.73 -22.14
CA TYR A 86 19.64 -0.84 -23.31
C TYR A 86 21.02 -0.28 -23.62
N PHE A 87 21.84 -0.04 -22.59
CA PHE A 87 23.15 0.59 -22.74
C PHE A 87 24.32 -0.38 -22.52
N GLY A 88 24.06 -1.60 -22.02
CA GLY A 88 25.05 -2.66 -21.90
C GLY A 88 26.12 -2.42 -20.83
N GLU A 89 25.85 -1.53 -19.88
CA GLU A 89 26.67 -1.35 -18.65
C GLU A 89 26.23 -2.31 -17.55
#